data_AF-A0A6G7T8M9-F1
#
_entry.id   AF-A0A6G7T8M9-F1
#
_cell.length_a   1.000
_cell.length_b   1.000
_cell.length_c   1.000
_cell.angle_alpha   90.00
_cell.angle_beta   90.00
_cell.angle_gamma   90.00
#
_symmetry.space_group_name_H-M   'P 1'
#
loop_
_entity.id
_entity.type
_entity.pdbx_description
1 polymer ?
#
loop_
_entity_poly.entity_id
_entity_poly.type
_entity_poly.pdbx_seq_one_letter_code
_entity_poly.pdbx_strand_id
1 'polypeptide(L)'
;MHKRSFLALHDYGMGGSWWWVRARSEREVLETFAWVEVVTDPDTVARFEDEDEGLEEVDIDDPRMPPGLDGLRAKRDAQRGREGFGALADRDIVHLRRRWDEEDDEPVVYLMEVGSDGRRIRQVELAEDGTALRSGPGDWPFNPPIVDLFDPGLASQEISRTEFEEHWVRARQADTDL
;
A
#
# COMPACT_ATOMS: atom_id res chain seq x y z
N MET A 1 -5.36 21.26 17.62
CA MET A 1 -6.08 19.97 17.69
C MET A 1 -5.41 19.12 18.76
N HIS A 2 -6.19 18.36 19.53
CA HIS A 2 -5.65 17.41 20.51
C HIS A 2 -5.23 16.13 19.80
N LYS A 3 -4.15 15.49 20.27
CA LYS A 3 -3.74 14.17 19.77
C LYS A 3 -4.60 13.06 20.36
N ARG A 4 -4.87 12.03 19.57
CA ARG A 4 -5.50 10.76 19.96
C ARG A 4 -4.66 9.60 19.43
N SER A 5 -4.87 8.42 19.98
CA SER A 5 -4.17 7.19 19.58
C SER A 5 -4.83 6.59 18.34
N PHE A 6 -4.00 6.14 17.41
CA PHE A 6 -4.39 5.46 16.18
C PHE A 6 -3.65 4.13 16.10
N LEU A 7 -4.36 3.06 15.78
CA LEU A 7 -3.74 1.77 15.54
C LEU A 7 -3.11 1.79 14.15
N ALA A 8 -1.78 1.72 14.10
CA ALA A 8 -1.00 1.74 12.88
C ALA A 8 -0.49 0.34 12.53
N LEU A 9 -0.59 -0.02 11.25
CA LEU A 9 -0.14 -1.30 10.71
C LEU A 9 0.79 -1.06 9.51
N HIS A 10 1.93 -1.73 9.50
CA HIS A 10 2.68 -1.99 8.28
C HIS A 10 2.48 -3.46 7.89
N ASP A 11 1.58 -3.71 6.93
CA ASP A 11 1.29 -5.03 6.37
C ASP A 11 2.28 -5.35 5.24
N TYR A 12 3.10 -6.39 5.45
CA TYR A 12 4.08 -6.86 4.47
C TYR A 12 3.72 -8.27 3.95
N GLY A 13 2.44 -8.64 4.02
CA GLY A 13 1.88 -9.86 3.43
C GLY A 13 1.90 -11.05 4.39
N MET A 14 3.06 -11.69 4.55
CA MET A 14 3.22 -12.85 5.45
C MET A 14 3.22 -12.49 6.94
N GLY A 15 3.05 -11.21 7.27
CA GLY A 15 3.02 -10.69 8.62
C GLY A 15 2.77 -9.18 8.62
N GLY A 16 2.74 -8.60 9.81
CA GLY A 16 2.56 -7.16 9.99
C GLY A 16 3.22 -6.67 11.27
N SER A 17 3.65 -5.41 11.24
CA SER A 17 4.15 -4.70 12.42
C SER A 17 3.12 -3.67 12.87
N TRP A 18 2.88 -3.61 14.18
CA TRP A 18 1.78 -2.86 14.79
C TRP A 18 2.30 -1.88 15.82
N TRP A 19 1.70 -0.69 15.87
CA TRP A 19 2.00 0.35 16.87
C TRP A 19 0.75 1.14 17.21
N TRP A 20 0.68 1.66 18.44
CA TRP A 20 -0.21 2.77 18.74
C TRP A 20 0.51 4.09 18.45
N VAL A 21 -0.06 4.93 17.59
CA VAL A 21 0.52 6.24 17.24
C VAL A 21 -0.38 7.36 17.75
N ARG A 22 0.13 8.22 18.62
CA ARG A 22 -0.56 9.44 19.05
C ARG A 22 -0.35 10.55 18.04
N ALA A 23 -1.43 10.93 17.35
CA ALA A 23 -1.43 11.96 16.31
C ALA A 23 -2.72 12.79 16.37
N ARG A 24 -2.80 13.87 15.59
CA ARG A 24 -3.95 14.78 15.48
C ARG A 24 -5.01 14.25 14.52
N SER A 25 -4.62 13.40 13.57
CA SER A 25 -5.51 12.81 12.56
C SER A 25 -4.86 11.56 11.93
N GLU A 26 -5.69 10.73 11.30
CA GLU A 26 -5.24 9.58 10.49
C GLU A 26 -4.34 10.04 9.36
N ARG A 27 -4.71 11.15 8.71
CA ARG A 27 -3.92 11.78 7.66
C ARG A 27 -2.51 12.14 8.12
N GLU A 28 -2.36 12.65 9.35
CA GLU A 28 -1.04 12.98 9.89
C GLU A 28 -0.17 11.73 10.05
N VAL A 29 -0.74 10.59 10.45
CA VAL A 29 -0.03 9.30 10.51
C VAL A 29 0.43 8.90 9.12
N LEU A 30 -0.48 8.90 8.13
CA LEU A 30 -0.17 8.51 6.75
C LEU A 30 0.85 9.45 6.09
N GLU A 31 0.82 10.75 6.37
CA GLU A 31 1.81 11.73 5.88
C GLU A 31 3.16 11.66 6.59
N THR A 32 3.23 10.96 7.72
CA THR A 32 4.45 10.83 8.54
C THR A 32 5.17 9.51 8.33
N PHE A 33 4.45 8.41 8.11
CA PHE A 33 5.04 7.08 7.95
C PHE A 33 4.65 6.48 6.61
N ALA A 34 5.65 6.07 5.81
CA ALA A 34 5.41 5.40 4.54
C ALA A 34 4.90 3.97 4.78
N TRP A 35 4.09 3.43 3.87
CA TRP A 35 3.58 2.05 3.94
C TRP A 35 2.78 1.70 5.22
N VAL A 36 2.38 2.71 6.00
CA VAL A 36 1.54 2.52 7.17
C VAL A 36 0.09 2.72 6.80
N GLU A 37 -0.76 1.87 7.36
CA GLU A 37 -2.20 1.96 7.35
C GLU A 37 -2.71 2.35 8.74
N VAL A 38 -3.81 3.07 8.79
CA VAL A 38 -4.55 3.29 10.04
C VAL A 38 -5.73 2.33 10.08
N VAL A 39 -5.71 1.42 11.04
CA VAL A 39 -6.73 0.38 11.19
C VAL A 39 -7.90 0.95 11.98
N THR A 40 -9.09 0.92 11.37
CA THR A 40 -10.32 1.47 11.96
C THR A 40 -11.39 0.42 12.25
N ASP A 41 -11.12 -0.85 11.92
CA ASP A 41 -12.03 -1.95 12.21
C ASP A 41 -12.22 -2.09 13.74
N PRO A 42 -13.44 -1.92 14.27
CA PRO A 42 -13.66 -1.87 15.71
C PRO A 42 -13.24 -3.15 16.45
N ASP A 43 -13.44 -4.31 15.84
CA ASP A 43 -13.11 -5.59 16.45
C ASP A 43 -11.58 -5.77 16.53
N THR A 44 -10.85 -5.38 15.48
CA THR A 44 -9.39 -5.38 15.47
C THR A 44 -8.81 -4.38 16.47
N VAL A 45 -9.38 -3.17 16.52
CA VAL A 45 -8.97 -2.11 17.46
C VAL A 45 -9.17 -2.58 18.91
N ALA A 46 -10.36 -3.08 19.24
CA ALA A 46 -10.68 -3.57 20.59
C ALA A 46 -9.74 -4.70 21.03
N ARG A 47 -9.40 -5.62 20.13
CA ARG A 47 -8.44 -6.70 20.42
C ARG A 47 -7.10 -6.15 20.93
N PHE A 48 -6.58 -5.10 20.30
CA PHE A 48 -5.30 -4.50 20.68
C PHE A 48 -5.38 -3.53 21.87
N GLU A 49 -6.57 -3.05 22.22
CA GLU A 49 -6.80 -2.30 23.46
C GLU A 49 -6.81 -3.25 24.68
N ASP A 50 -7.29 -4.48 24.50
CA ASP A 50 -7.45 -5.49 25.56
C ASP A 50 -6.20 -6.38 25.78
N GLU A 51 -5.21 -6.36 24.88
CA GLU A 51 -4.00 -7.19 24.99
C GLU A 51 -3.11 -6.75 26.19
N ASP A 52 -3.03 -7.61 27.21
CA ASP A 52 -2.30 -7.39 28.48
C ASP A 52 -0.79 -7.10 28.32
N GLU A 53 -0.19 -7.48 27.18
CA GLU A 53 1.24 -7.22 26.89
C GLU A 53 1.51 -5.83 26.30
N GLY A 54 0.45 -5.10 25.91
CA GLY A 54 0.50 -3.69 25.51
C GLY A 54 1.37 -3.42 24.27
N LEU A 55 0.73 -3.21 23.12
CA LEU A 55 1.43 -2.61 21.96
C LEU A 55 2.12 -1.30 22.35
N GLU A 56 3.32 -1.08 21.82
CA GLU A 56 4.05 0.16 22.06
C GLU A 56 3.25 1.38 21.56
N GLU A 57 3.02 2.35 22.45
CA GLU A 57 2.45 3.65 22.11
C GLU A 57 3.55 4.68 21.92
N VAL A 58 3.59 5.30 20.75
CA VAL A 58 4.55 6.33 20.37
C VAL A 58 3.84 7.65 20.05
N ASP A 59 4.41 8.77 20.50
CA ASP A 59 3.98 10.08 20.05
C ASP A 59 4.61 10.40 18.68
N ILE A 60 3.79 10.81 17.70
CA ILE A 60 4.23 11.11 16.33
C ILE A 60 5.35 12.15 16.23
N ASP A 61 5.44 13.06 17.21
CA ASP A 61 6.46 14.11 17.28
C ASP A 61 7.73 13.65 18.04
N ASP A 62 7.78 12.42 18.58
CA ASP A 62 8.97 11.93 19.27
C ASP A 62 10.18 11.94 18.30
N PRO A 63 11.35 12.48 18.70
CA PRO A 63 12.53 12.45 17.86
C PRO A 63 13.05 11.02 17.56
N ARG A 64 12.67 10.01 18.36
CA ARG A 64 13.11 8.62 18.16
C ARG A 64 11.90 7.71 18.02
N MET A 65 11.76 7.13 16.83
CA MET A 65 10.74 6.11 16.54
C MET A 65 11.26 4.73 16.92
N PRO A 66 10.37 3.79 17.27
CA PRO A 66 10.74 2.40 17.48
C PRO A 66 11.26 1.73 16.19
N PRO A 67 12.01 0.62 16.31
CA PRO A 67 12.55 -0.10 15.15
C PRO A 67 11.46 -0.47 14.14
N GLY A 68 11.76 -0.29 12.85
CA GLY A 68 10.82 -0.52 11.76
C GLY A 68 10.05 0.75 11.42
N LEU A 69 9.39 1.37 12.40
CA LEU A 69 8.66 2.63 12.20
C LEU A 69 9.59 3.81 11.89
N ASP A 70 10.82 3.77 12.42
CA ASP A 70 11.89 4.73 12.10
C ASP A 70 12.27 4.75 10.62
N GLY A 71 12.40 3.57 10.00
CA GLY A 71 12.67 3.42 8.57
C GLY A 71 11.51 3.94 7.71
N LEU A 72 10.28 3.64 8.11
CA LEU A 72 9.06 4.13 7.44
C LEU A 72 8.94 5.65 7.51
N ARG A 73 9.30 6.25 8.66
CA ARG A 73 9.39 7.71 8.82
C ARG A 73 10.46 8.32 7.93
N ALA A 74 11.67 7.77 7.94
CA ALA A 74 12.78 8.26 7.13
C ALA A 74 12.46 8.21 5.63
N LYS A 75 11.83 7.11 5.18
CA LYS A 75 11.36 6.98 3.79
C LYS A 75 10.35 8.07 3.44
N ARG A 76 9.39 8.33 4.32
CA ARG A 76 8.38 9.36 4.12
C ARG A 76 8.94 10.78 4.12
N ASP A 77 9.88 11.06 5.02
CA ASP A 77 10.55 12.36 5.07
C ASP A 77 11.32 12.66 3.77
N ALA A 78 11.92 11.64 3.14
CA ALA A 78 12.55 11.77 1.82
C ALA A 78 11.55 12.00 0.67
N GLN A 79 10.26 11.68 0.86
CA GLN A 79 9.20 11.85 -0.13
C GLN A 79 8.47 13.18 -0.02
N ARG A 80 8.21 13.67 1.20
CA ARG A 80 7.28 14.80 1.49
C ARG A 80 7.60 16.10 0.73
N GLY A 81 8.87 16.35 0.42
CA GLY A 81 9.32 17.55 -0.32
C GLY A 81 9.39 17.39 -1.83
N ARG A 82 9.08 16.21 -2.38
CA ARG A 82 9.20 15.92 -3.81
C ARG A 82 7.91 16.27 -4.55
N GLU A 83 8.05 16.71 -5.80
CA GLU A 83 6.91 16.88 -6.70
C GLU A 83 6.15 15.55 -6.85
N GLY A 84 4.82 15.61 -6.81
CA GLY A 84 3.95 14.45 -6.89
C GLY A 84 3.64 13.76 -5.55
N PHE A 85 4.24 14.21 -4.44
CA PHE A 85 3.94 13.65 -3.12
C PHE A 85 2.43 13.74 -2.82
N GLY A 86 1.82 12.60 -2.47
CA GLY A 86 0.39 12.57 -2.15
C GLY A 86 -0.55 12.77 -3.34
N ALA A 87 -0.06 12.85 -4.57
CA ALA A 87 -0.90 13.15 -5.75
C ALA A 87 -2.05 12.15 -5.95
N LEU A 88 -1.87 10.91 -5.50
CA LEU A 88 -2.85 9.83 -5.64
C LEU A 88 -3.50 9.43 -4.31
N ALA A 89 -3.11 10.05 -3.18
CA ALA A 89 -3.48 9.60 -1.83
C ALA A 89 -4.97 9.74 -1.49
N ASP A 90 -5.69 10.64 -2.16
CA ASP A 90 -7.12 10.90 -1.92
C ASP A 90 -8.02 10.28 -3.01
N ARG A 91 -7.50 9.31 -3.77
CA ARG A 91 -8.20 8.65 -4.87
C ARG A 91 -8.79 7.33 -4.40
N ASP A 92 -10.07 7.10 -4.68
CA ASP A 92 -10.74 5.84 -4.36
C ASP A 92 -10.17 4.65 -5.15
N ILE A 93 -9.88 4.89 -6.43
CA ILE A 93 -9.35 3.91 -7.37
C ILE A 93 -8.26 4.56 -8.21
N VAL A 94 -7.15 3.84 -8.38
CA VAL A 94 -6.01 4.25 -9.21
C VAL A 94 -5.68 3.12 -10.18
N HIS A 95 -5.44 3.47 -11.44
CA HIS A 95 -4.94 2.54 -12.45
C HIS A 95 -3.47 2.81 -12.71
N LEU A 96 -2.62 1.80 -12.59
CA LEU A 96 -1.16 1.93 -12.67
C LEU A 96 -0.56 0.99 -13.71
N ARG A 97 0.55 1.41 -14.30
CA ARG A 97 1.45 0.58 -15.13
C ARG A 97 2.83 0.53 -14.52
N ARG A 98 3.27 -0.66 -14.11
CA ARG A 98 4.58 -0.90 -13.47
C ARG A 98 5.36 -1.95 -14.23
N ARG A 99 6.61 -1.64 -14.54
CA ARG A 99 7.59 -2.65 -14.95
C ARG A 99 8.19 -3.26 -13.69
N TRP A 100 8.16 -4.57 -13.61
CA TRP A 100 8.91 -5.32 -12.62
C TRP A 100 10.12 -5.92 -13.34
N ASP A 101 11.29 -5.58 -12.84
CA ASP A 101 12.59 -5.99 -13.38
C ASP A 101 13.35 -6.55 -12.16
N GLU A 102 12.94 -7.74 -11.72
CA GLU A 102 13.73 -8.50 -10.74
C GLU A 102 14.87 -9.18 -11.50
N GLU A 103 16.09 -9.13 -10.95
CA GLU A 103 17.34 -9.46 -11.66
C GLU A 103 17.36 -10.86 -12.32
N ASP A 104 16.48 -11.78 -11.91
CA ASP A 104 16.46 -13.18 -12.34
C ASP A 104 15.18 -13.60 -13.13
N ASP A 105 14.22 -12.70 -13.33
CA ASP A 105 12.96 -12.98 -14.04
C ASP A 105 12.85 -12.21 -15.37
N GLU A 106 12.07 -12.75 -16.32
CA GLU A 106 11.76 -12.02 -17.55
C GLU A 106 11.04 -10.70 -17.21
N PRO A 107 11.36 -9.58 -17.88
CA PRO A 107 10.72 -8.30 -17.57
C PRO A 107 9.22 -8.37 -17.82
N VAL A 108 8.44 -8.18 -16.76
CA VAL A 108 6.97 -8.22 -16.83
C VAL A 108 6.41 -6.82 -16.58
N VAL A 109 5.39 -6.46 -17.36
CA VAL A 109 4.62 -5.23 -17.13
C VAL A 109 3.30 -5.58 -16.46
N TYR A 110 3.11 -5.06 -15.25
CA TYR A 110 1.84 -5.15 -14.52
C TYR A 110 1.00 -3.91 -14.76
N LEU A 111 -0.22 -4.11 -15.22
CA LEU A 111 -1.29 -3.12 -15.11
C LEU A 111 -2.12 -3.45 -13.88
N MET A 112 -2.37 -2.49 -13.00
CA MET A 112 -3.10 -2.73 -11.75
C MET A 112 -4.23 -1.74 -11.58
N GLU A 113 -5.37 -2.22 -11.11
CA GLU A 113 -6.39 -1.41 -10.46
C GLU A 113 -6.18 -1.55 -8.95
N VAL A 114 -5.99 -0.42 -8.28
CA VAL A 114 -5.61 -0.34 -6.87
C VAL A 114 -6.63 0.49 -6.11
N GLY A 115 -7.02 0.03 -4.92
CA GLY A 115 -7.89 0.75 -4.00
C GLY A 115 -7.18 1.88 -3.24
N SER A 116 -7.94 2.69 -2.51
CA SER A 116 -7.41 3.79 -1.70
C SER A 116 -6.46 3.36 -0.57
N ASP A 117 -6.44 2.07 -0.24
CA ASP A 117 -5.53 1.47 0.76
C ASP A 117 -4.24 0.91 0.14
N GLY A 118 -4.03 1.08 -1.18
CA GLY A 118 -2.87 0.58 -1.89
C GLY A 118 -2.91 -0.92 -2.23
N ARG A 119 -4.02 -1.62 -1.91
CA ARG A 119 -4.22 -3.03 -2.26
C ARG A 119 -4.71 -3.19 -3.68
N ARG A 120 -4.32 -4.29 -4.31
CA ARG A 120 -4.80 -4.64 -5.66
C ARG A 120 -6.27 -5.01 -5.61
N ILE A 121 -7.03 -4.56 -6.59
CA ILE A 121 -8.41 -4.99 -6.87
C ILE A 121 -8.42 -5.88 -8.10
N ARG A 122 -7.64 -5.52 -9.13
CA ARG A 122 -7.44 -6.29 -10.36
C ARG A 122 -6.02 -6.10 -10.87
N GLN A 123 -5.47 -7.11 -11.53
CA GLN A 123 -4.16 -7.04 -12.16
C GLN A 123 -4.21 -7.68 -13.56
N VAL A 124 -3.45 -7.09 -14.49
CA VAL A 124 -3.09 -7.71 -15.76
C VAL A 124 -1.57 -7.77 -15.86
N GLU A 125 -1.05 -8.97 -16.04
CA GLU A 125 0.34 -9.24 -16.36
C GLU A 125 0.50 -9.23 -17.88
N LEU A 126 1.48 -8.49 -18.39
CA LEU A 126 1.85 -8.43 -19.80
C LEU A 126 3.27 -8.97 -19.96
N ALA A 127 3.38 -10.17 -20.53
CA ALA A 127 4.65 -10.80 -20.87
C ALA A 127 5.19 -10.26 -22.21
N GLU A 128 6.50 -10.38 -22.43
CA GLU A 128 7.16 -9.90 -23.66
C GLU A 128 6.69 -10.65 -24.92
N ASP A 129 6.26 -11.91 -24.76
CA ASP A 129 5.72 -12.74 -25.84
C ASP A 129 4.31 -12.31 -26.32
N GLY A 130 3.73 -11.29 -25.70
CA GLY A 130 2.41 -10.76 -25.99
C GLY A 130 1.28 -11.49 -25.25
N THR A 131 1.60 -12.46 -24.39
CA THR A 131 0.64 -13.10 -23.49
C THR A 131 0.20 -12.09 -22.43
N ALA A 132 -1.11 -12.08 -22.15
CA ALA A 132 -1.70 -11.26 -21.11
C ALA A 132 -2.54 -12.14 -20.17
N LEU A 133 -2.19 -12.13 -18.88
CA LEU A 133 -2.90 -12.87 -17.83
C LEU A 133 -3.56 -11.90 -16.87
N ARG A 134 -4.79 -12.17 -16.46
CA ARG A 134 -5.49 -11.35 -15.48
C ARG A 134 -5.74 -12.12 -14.20
N SER A 135 -5.61 -11.44 -13.08
CA SER A 135 -5.88 -11.98 -11.75
C SER A 135 -6.65 -10.98 -10.89
N GLY A 136 -7.37 -11.50 -9.90
CA GLY A 136 -8.10 -10.74 -8.90
C GLY A 136 -7.92 -11.31 -7.50
N PRO A 137 -8.67 -10.81 -6.50
CA PRO A 137 -8.46 -11.15 -5.09
C PRO A 137 -8.60 -12.65 -4.78
N GLY A 138 -9.39 -13.39 -5.57
CA GLY A 138 -9.52 -14.84 -5.44
C GLY A 138 -8.28 -15.62 -5.88
N ASP A 139 -7.38 -15.01 -6.63
CA ASP A 139 -6.16 -15.63 -7.15
C ASP A 139 -4.92 -15.35 -6.27
N TRP A 140 -5.06 -14.51 -5.22
CA TRP A 140 -3.95 -14.08 -4.38
C TRP A 140 -4.09 -14.62 -2.96
N PRO A 141 -3.17 -15.50 -2.50
CA PRO A 141 -3.18 -15.99 -1.12
C PRO A 141 -3.07 -14.87 -0.08
N PHE A 142 -2.35 -13.80 -0.42
CA PHE A 142 -2.19 -12.59 0.39
C PHE A 142 -2.29 -11.36 -0.52
N ASN A 143 -2.93 -10.30 -0.04
CA ASN A 143 -3.06 -9.05 -0.77
C ASN A 143 -2.71 -7.84 0.11
N PRO A 144 -1.45 -7.74 0.58
CA PRO A 144 -1.00 -6.54 1.27
C PRO A 144 -1.00 -5.33 0.32
N PRO A 145 -0.91 -4.10 0.85
CA PRO A 145 -0.65 -2.93 0.02
C PRO A 145 0.61 -3.15 -0.83
N ILE A 146 0.50 -2.96 -2.15
CA ILE A 146 1.63 -3.15 -3.09
C ILE A 146 2.18 -1.81 -3.61
N VAL A 147 1.48 -0.73 -3.30
CA VAL A 147 1.88 0.65 -3.55
C VAL A 147 1.54 1.53 -2.35
N ASP A 148 2.35 2.56 -2.16
CA ASP A 148 2.07 3.66 -1.24
C ASP A 148 1.55 4.85 -2.06
N LEU A 149 0.28 5.21 -1.92
CA LEU A 149 -0.36 6.25 -2.75
C LEU A 149 0.18 7.67 -2.51
N PHE A 150 0.99 7.86 -1.47
CA PHE A 150 1.72 9.10 -1.27
C PHE A 150 3.09 9.11 -1.94
N ASP A 151 3.57 7.99 -2.47
CA ASP A 151 4.86 7.94 -3.15
C ASP A 151 4.84 8.87 -4.38
N PRO A 152 5.69 9.92 -4.42
CA PRO A 152 5.76 10.85 -5.54
C PRO A 152 6.09 10.17 -6.87
N GLY A 153 6.77 9.02 -6.85
CA GLY A 153 7.11 8.27 -8.06
C GLY A 153 5.91 7.54 -8.70
N LEU A 154 4.78 7.47 -8.01
CA LEU A 154 3.61 6.73 -8.48
C LEU A 154 2.82 7.50 -9.53
N ALA A 155 2.80 8.84 -9.46
CA ALA A 155 2.05 9.68 -10.38
C ALA A 155 2.47 9.49 -11.85
N SER A 156 3.75 9.25 -12.13
CA SER A 156 4.24 8.98 -13.49
C SER A 156 3.86 7.60 -14.03
N GLN A 157 3.27 6.75 -13.19
CA GLN A 157 2.85 5.38 -13.52
C GLN A 157 1.33 5.29 -13.72
N GLU A 158 0.58 6.37 -13.48
CA GLU A 158 -0.87 6.40 -13.66
C GLU A 158 -1.21 6.20 -15.15
N ILE A 159 -2.14 5.29 -15.41
CA ILE A 159 -2.76 5.09 -16.72
C ILE A 159 -4.24 5.42 -16.63
N SER A 160 -4.88 5.57 -17.79
CA SER A 160 -6.32 5.74 -17.80
C SER A 160 -7.03 4.44 -17.45
N ARG A 161 -8.21 4.55 -16.83
CA ARG A 161 -9.13 3.41 -16.68
C ARG A 161 -9.41 2.74 -18.03
N THR A 162 -9.59 3.51 -19.10
CA THR A 162 -9.87 2.97 -20.44
C THR A 162 -8.74 2.05 -20.91
N GLU A 163 -7.49 2.48 -20.77
CA GLU A 163 -6.32 1.65 -21.10
C GLU A 163 -6.31 0.36 -20.29
N PHE A 164 -6.55 0.44 -18.97
CA PHE A 164 -6.62 -0.76 -18.12
C PHE A 164 -7.72 -1.74 -18.59
N GLU A 165 -8.94 -1.26 -18.82
CA GLU A 165 -10.07 -2.11 -19.19
C GLU A 165 -9.88 -2.76 -20.57
N GLU A 166 -9.23 -2.09 -21.52
CA GLU A 166 -8.89 -2.67 -22.82
C GLU A 166 -8.00 -3.91 -22.70
N HIS A 167 -7.02 -3.87 -21.78
CA HIS A 167 -6.16 -5.01 -21.48
C HIS A 167 -6.90 -6.08 -20.68
N TRP A 168 -7.68 -5.68 -19.67
CA TRP A 168 -8.45 -6.59 -18.82
C TRP A 168 -9.42 -7.50 -19.59
N VAL A 169 -10.10 -6.93 -20.59
CA VAL A 169 -11.07 -7.67 -21.43
C VAL A 169 -10.38 -8.67 -22.37
N ARG A 170 -9.15 -8.36 -22.83
CA ARG A 170 -8.40 -9.20 -23.77
C ARG A 170 -7.56 -10.28 -23.07
N ALA A 171 -7.16 -10.04 -21.83
CA ALA A 171 -6.34 -10.95 -21.05
C ALA A 171 -7.08 -12.27 -20.74
N ARG A 172 -6.32 -13.36 -20.75
CA ARG A 172 -6.80 -14.67 -20.29
C ARG A 172 -6.82 -14.68 -18.77
N GLN A 173 -7.73 -15.45 -18.17
CA GLN A 173 -7.69 -15.68 -16.73
C GLN A 173 -6.37 -16.38 -16.38
N ALA A 174 -5.68 -15.91 -15.33
CA ALA A 174 -4.54 -16.63 -14.77
C ALA A 174 -5.03 -18.00 -14.28
N ASP A 175 -4.35 -19.07 -14.70
CA ASP A 175 -4.67 -20.40 -14.20
C ASP A 175 -4.21 -20.49 -12.74
N THR A 176 -5.13 -20.88 -11.85
CA THR A 176 -4.81 -21.14 -10.44
C THR A 176 -4.14 -22.51 -10.37
N ASP A 177 -2.83 -22.57 -10.59
CA ASP A 177 -2.08 -23.77 -10.22
C ASP A 177 -2.06 -23.85 -8.69
N LEU A 178 -2.97 -24.66 -8.15
CA LEU A 178 -3.08 -25.05 -6.73
C LEU A 178 -2.01 -26.08 -6.36
#